data_AF-A0A7C6GD81-F1
#
_entry.id   AF-A0A7C6GD81-F1
#
_cell.length_a   1.000
_cell.length_b   1.000
_cell.length_c   1.000
_cell.angle_alpha   90.00
_cell.angle_beta   90.00
_cell.angle_gamma   90.00
#
_symmetry.space_group_name_H-M   'P 1'
#
loop_
_entity.id
_entity.type
_entity.pdbx_description
1 polymer ?
#
loop_
_entity_poly.entity_id
_entity_poly.type
_entity_poly.pdbx_seq_one_letter_code
_entity_poly.pdbx_strand_id
1 'polypeptide(L)' 'MEPKDIIWRLLDRLADEKRLFEESYQLVDKEKNKDLQHAILECDQLLNTQINILRRMQKRYDP' A
#
# COMPACT_ATOMS: atom_id res chain seq x y z
N MET A 1 -19.43 -14.11 -3.45
CA MET A 1 -18.39 -13.12 -3.10
C MET A 1 -18.84 -12.45 -1.83
N GLU A 2 -18.22 -12.82 -0.72
CA GLU A 2 -18.49 -12.31 0.62
C GLU A 2 -17.64 -11.05 0.90
N PRO A 3 -18.00 -10.22 1.90
CA PRO A 3 -17.19 -9.07 2.28
C PRO A 3 -15.72 -9.40 2.56
N LYS A 4 -15.44 -10.57 3.17
CA LYS A 4 -14.07 -11.05 3.41
C LYS A 4 -13.27 -11.27 2.11
N ASP A 5 -13.94 -11.75 1.05
CA ASP A 5 -13.32 -11.95 -0.26
C ASP A 5 -12.92 -10.61 -0.89
N ILE A 6 -13.79 -9.60 -0.77
CA ILE A 6 -13.52 -8.24 -1.26
C ILE A 6 -12.34 -7.64 -0.49
N ILE A 7 -12.34 -7.74 0.84
CA ILE A 7 -11.27 -7.21 1.69
C ILE A 7 -9.94 -7.91 1.36
N TRP A 8 -9.95 -9.23 1.19
CA TRP A 8 -8.77 -9.98 0.80
C TRP A 8 -8.22 -9.51 -0.57
N ARG A 9 -9.08 -9.37 -1.59
CA ARG A 9 -8.68 -8.87 -2.91
C ARG A 9 -8.08 -7.47 -2.85
N LEU A 10 -8.64 -6.58 -2.03
CA LEU A 10 -8.10 -5.24 -1.84
C LEU A 10 -6.74 -5.27 -1.14
N LEU A 11 -6.59 -6.08 -0.08
CA LEU A 11 -5.32 -6.23 0.63
C LEU A 11 -4.22 -6.82 -0.26
N ASP A 12 -4.55 -7.80 -1.10
CA ASP A 12 -3.63 -8.40 -2.07
C ASP A 12 -3.13 -7.35 -3.07
N ARG A 13 -4.06 -6.57 -3.65
CA ARG A 13 -3.72 -5.47 -4.57
C ARG A 13 -2.83 -4.41 -3.91
N LEU A 14 -3.13 -4.02 -2.68
CA LEU A 14 -2.32 -3.04 -1.95
C LEU A 14 -0.92 -3.57 -1.61
N ALA A 15 -0.77 -4.89 -1.43
CA ALA A 15 0.53 -5.51 -1.23
C ALA A 15 1.40 -5.41 -2.50
N ASP A 16 0.81 -5.61 -3.68
CA ASP A 16 1.52 -5.42 -4.94
C ASP A 16 1.89 -3.95 -5.18
N GLU A 17 0.98 -3.01 -4.89
CA GLU A 17 1.27 -1.58 -5.01
C GLU A 17 2.37 -1.14 -4.04
N LYS A 18 2.40 -1.72 -2.83
CA LYS A 18 3.48 -1.47 -1.89
C LYS A 18 4.84 -1.92 -2.42
N ARG A 19 4.93 -3.13 -2.99
CA ARG A 19 6.15 -3.62 -3.64
C ARG A 19 6.58 -2.70 -4.78
N LEU A 20 5.63 -2.23 -5.60
CA LEU A 20 5.90 -1.29 -6.68
C LEU A 20 6.52 0.02 -6.18
N PHE A 21 6.02 0.59 -5.08
CA PHE A 21 6.61 1.80 -4.50
C PHE A 21 7.98 1.55 -3.90
N GLU A 22 8.19 0.42 -3.22
CA GLU A 22 9.50 0.03 -2.69
C GLU A 22 10.53 -0.11 -3.82
N GLU A 23 10.18 -0.80 -4.91
CA GLU A 23 11.02 -0.95 -6.10
C GLU A 23 11.29 0.40 -6.78
N SER A 24 10.24 1.20 -6.98
CA SER A 24 10.35 2.54 -7.58
C SER A 24 11.29 3.42 -6.76
N TYR A 25 11.17 3.39 -5.43
CA TYR A 25 12.03 4.16 -4.53
C TYR A 25 13.52 3.81 -4.71
N GLN A 26 13.85 2.53 -4.92
CA GLN A 26 15.24 2.11 -5.16
C GLN A 26 15.78 2.58 -6.52
N LEU A 27 14.92 2.78 -7.52
CA LEU A 27 15.30 3.22 -8.86
C LEU A 27 15.46 4.74 -8.99
N VAL A 28 14.97 5.52 -8.03
CA VAL A 28 15.07 6.98 -8.07
C VAL A 28 16.48 7.45 -7.65
N ASP A 29 17.11 8.24 -8.52
CA ASP A 29 18.34 8.97 -8.22
C ASP A 29 18.11 9.97 -7.06
N LYS A 30 18.75 9.70 -5.92
CA LYS A 30 18.65 10.47 -4.66
C LYS A 30 19.13 11.91 -4.76
N GLU A 31 20.06 12.19 -5.67
CA GLU A 31 20.65 13.53 -5.79
C GLU A 31 19.86 14.41 -6.73
N LYS A 32 19.27 13.82 -7.77
CA LYS A 32 18.54 14.55 -8.82
C LYS A 32 17.05 14.71 -8.55
N ASN A 33 16.41 13.72 -7.92
CA ASN A 33 14.95 13.62 -7.87
C ASN A 33 14.41 13.46 -6.44
N LYS A 34 14.85 14.35 -5.53
CA LYS A 34 14.48 14.30 -4.10
C LYS A 34 12.98 14.46 -3.83
N ASP A 35 12.34 15.33 -4.60
CA ASP A 35 10.90 15.56 -4.57
C ASP A 35 10.12 14.31 -4.95
N LEU A 36 10.56 13.59 -6.00
CA LEU A 36 9.95 12.33 -6.41
C LEU A 36 10.12 11.24 -5.35
N GLN A 37 11.28 11.16 -4.69
CA GLN A 37 11.45 10.24 -3.56
C GLN A 37 10.50 10.55 -2.40
N HIS A 38 10.32 11.84 -2.10
CA HIS A 38 9.41 12.25 -1.05
C HIS A 38 7.97 11.86 -1.39
N ALA A 39 7.53 12.11 -2.62
CA ALA A 39 6.21 11.72 -3.10
C ALA A 39 5.98 10.19 -3.01
N ILE A 40 6.98 9.38 -3.38
CA ILE A 40 6.89 7.91 -3.25
C ILE A 40 6.72 7.48 -1.79
N LEU A 41 7.46 8.11 -0.85
CA LEU A 41 7.33 7.80 0.57
C LEU A 41 5.98 8.22 1.15
N GLU A 42 5.45 9.37 0.74
CA GLU A 42 4.09 9.80 1.11
C GLU A 42 3.03 8.81 0.60
N CYS A 43 3.16 8.34 -0.64
CA CYS A 43 2.29 7.31 -1.20
C CYS A 43 2.37 5.99 -0.39
N ASP A 44 3.55 5.54 0.01
CA ASP A 44 3.70 4.34 0.86
C ASP A 44 3.02 4.53 2.23
N GLN A 45 3.14 5.71 2.85
CA GLN A 45 2.44 6.01 4.11
C GLN A 45 0.91 5.96 3.95
N LEU A 46 0.38 6.47 2.83
CA LEU A 46 -1.05 6.38 2.51
C LEU A 46 -1.48 4.93 2.29
N LEU A 47 -0.71 4.12 1.56
CA LEU A 47 -0.98 2.69 1.41
C LEU A 47 -1.02 1.96 2.76
N ASN A 48 -0.04 2.22 3.63
CA ASN A 48 -0.02 1.61 4.97
C ASN A 48 -1.28 1.97 5.78
N THR A 49 -1.77 3.21 5.63
CA THR A 49 -3.02 3.63 6.26
C THR A 49 -4.23 2.86 5.71
N GLN A 50 -4.31 2.68 4.38
CA GLN A 50 -5.37 1.91 3.74
C GLN A 50 -5.35 0.43 4.17
N ILE A 51 -4.17 -0.20 4.19
CA ILE A 51 -3.98 -1.58 4.67
C ILE A 51 -4.47 -1.71 6.11
N ASN A 52 -4.13 -0.76 6.98
CA ASN A 52 -4.56 -0.79 8.38
C ASN A 52 -6.08 -0.66 8.52
N ILE A 53 -6.73 0.18 7.71
CA ILE A 53 -8.20 0.29 7.67
C ILE A 53 -8.82 -1.04 7.26
N LEU A 54 -8.34 -1.65 6.17
CA LEU A 54 -8.87 -2.91 5.67
C LEU A 54 -8.64 -4.07 6.63
N ARG A 55 -7.49 -4.17 7.29
CA ARG A 55 -7.23 -5.16 8.34
C ARG A 55 -8.19 -5.02 9.53
N ARG A 56 -8.56 -3.79 9.91
CA ARG A 56 -9.59 -3.57 10.94
C ARG A 56 -10.96 -4.05 10.47
N MET A 57 -11.29 -3.87 9.20
CA MET A 57 -12.55 -4.35 8.63
C MET A 57 -12.55 -5.88 8.48
N GLN A 58 -11.42 -6.47 8.11
CA GLN A 58 -11.25 -7.92 7.99
C GLN A 58 -11.68 -8.62 9.29
N LYS A 59 -11.18 -8.14 10.44
CA LYS A 59 -11.56 -8.66 11.77
C LYS A 59 -13.07 -8.59 12.09
N ARG A 60 -13.83 -7.74 11.40
CA ARG A 60 -15.30 -7.62 11.60
C ARG A 60 -16.08 -8.57 10.71
N TYR A 61 -15.55 -8.92 9.54
CA TYR A 61 -16.24 -9.73 8.53
C TYR A 61 -15.67 -11.16 8.42
N ASP A 62 -14.55 -11.42 9.09
CA ASP A 62 -13.88 -12.72 9.20
C ASP A 62 -13.31 -12.84 10.64
N PRO A 63 -14.18 -13.03 11.65
CA PRO A 63 -13.81 -13.03 13.07
C PRO A 63 -13.04 -14.27 13.52
#